data_AF-A0A533X5H3-F1
#
_entry.id   AF-A0A533X5H3-F1
#
_cell.length_a   1.000
_cell.length_b   1.000
_cell.length_c   1.000
_cell.angle_alpha   90.00
_cell.angle_beta   90.00
_cell.angle_gamma   90.00
#
_symmetry.space_group_name_H-M   'P 1'
#
loop_
_entity.id
_entity.type
_entity.pdbx_description
1 polymer ?
#
loop_
_entity_poly.entity_id
_entity_poly.type
_entity_poly.pdbx_seq_one_letter_code
_entity_poly.pdbx_strand_id
1 'polypeptide(L)' 'MPVLYTMVGLLLLALLIPPWETPPGQPPEFLGFYFILSPPEPDSVISRLLITIELVTIAMAGFYLSWLFRKK' A
#
# COMPACT_ATOMS: atom_id res chain seq x y z
N MET A 1 16.32 8.74 -12.79
CA MET A 1 16.36 9.42 -11.47
C MET A 1 14.99 9.82 -10.95
N PRO A 2 14.14 10.63 -11.63
CA PRO A 2 12.86 11.06 -11.04
C PRO A 2 11.92 9.88 -10.72
N VAL A 3 11.80 8.90 -11.64
CA VAL A 3 10.89 7.76 -11.47
C VAL A 3 11.23 6.88 -10.27
N LEU A 4 12.53 6.69 -9.97
CA LEU A 4 12.96 5.90 -8.82
C LEU A 4 12.52 6.56 -7.50
N TYR A 5 12.75 7.87 -7.37
CA TYR A 5 12.33 8.60 -6.18
C TYR A 5 10.81 8.67 -6.05
N THR A 6 10.08 8.79 -7.16
CA THR A 6 8.61 8.67 -7.16
C THR A 6 8.18 7.30 -6.67
N MET A 7 8.78 6.22 -7.17
CA MET A 7 8.46 4.86 -6.73
C MET A 7 8.74 4.67 -5.24
N VAL A 8 9.89 5.12 -4.74
CA VAL A 8 10.21 5.08 -3.31
C VAL A 8 9.20 5.87 -2.49
N GLY A 9 8.82 7.07 -2.96
CA GLY A 9 7.76 7.87 -2.32
C GLY A 9 6.42 7.14 -2.24
N LEU A 10 6.02 6.45 -3.31
CA LEU A 10 4.81 5.63 -3.32
C LEU A 10 4.91 4.44 -2.36
N LEU A 11 6.07 3.76 -2.30
CA LEU A 11 6.29 2.66 -1.35
C LEU A 11 6.21 3.15 0.11
N LEU A 12 6.65 4.38 0.39
CA LEU A 12 6.52 4.97 1.72
C LEU A 12 5.06 5.29 2.10
N LEU A 13 4.15 5.51 1.14
CA LEU A 13 2.73 5.69 1.44
C LEU A 13 2.13 4.44 2.10
N ALA A 14 2.60 3.25 1.76
CA ALA A 14 2.15 2.00 2.38
C ALA A 14 2.46 1.93 3.90
N LEU A 15 3.48 2.68 4.37
CA LEU A 15 3.73 2.83 5.82
C LEU A 15 2.77 3.83 6.47
N LEU A 16 2.41 4.90 5.76
CA LEU A 16 1.53 5.96 6.27
C LEU A 16 0.06 5.54 6.25
N ILE A 17 -0.29 4.65 5.33
CA ILE A 17 -1.65 4.22 5.05
C ILE A 17 -1.65 2.68 4.99
N PRO A 18 -1.39 2.01 6.12
CA PRO A 18 -1.37 0.56 6.14
C PRO A 18 -2.76 0.00 5.80
N PRO A 19 -2.83 -1.10 5.03
CA PRO A 19 -4.11 -1.70 4.66
C PRO A 19 -4.67 -2.52 5.82
N TRP A 20 -5.42 -1.84 6.69
CA TRP A 20 -6.07 -2.45 7.84
C TRP A 20 -7.15 -3.45 7.41
N GLU A 21 -7.23 -4.53 8.16
CA GLU A 21 -8.22 -5.59 8.05
C GLU A 21 -8.91 -5.79 9.40
N THR A 22 -10.14 -6.29 9.36
CA THR A 22 -10.94 -6.64 10.54
C THR A 22 -10.17 -7.57 11.50
N PRO A 23 -10.47 -7.52 12.81
CA PRO A 23 -9.81 -8.38 13.79
C PRO A 23 -9.97 -9.89 13.51
N PRO A 24 -9.02 -10.71 14.00
CA PRO A 24 -9.14 -12.16 13.95
C PRO A 24 -10.44 -12.63 14.63
N GLY A 25 -11.29 -13.34 13.88
CA GLY A 25 -12.59 -13.83 14.36
C GLY A 25 -13.80 -13.15 13.74
N GLN A 26 -13.59 -12.08 12.97
CA GLN A 26 -14.58 -11.51 12.06
C GLN A 26 -14.29 -11.93 10.61
N PRO A 27 -15.27 -11.83 9.70
CA PRO A 27 -15.00 -11.98 8.28
C PRO A 27 -13.92 -11.00 7.82
N PRO A 28 -12.94 -11.43 7.01
CA PRO A 28 -11.86 -10.58 6.54
C PRO A 28 -12.40 -9.49 5.61
N GLU A 29 -12.34 -8.25 6.07
CA GLU A 29 -12.81 -7.09 5.32
C GLU A 29 -11.77 -5.98 5.33
N PHE A 30 -11.58 -5.36 4.17
CA PHE A 30 -10.69 -4.21 4.05
C PHE A 30 -11.37 -2.98 4.66
N LEU A 31 -10.74 -2.43 5.70
CA LEU A 31 -11.28 -1.28 6.44
C LEU A 31 -11.08 0.07 5.71
N GLY A 32 -10.33 0.08 4.61
CA GLY A 32 -10.12 1.27 3.80
C GLY A 32 -9.43 2.40 4.57
N PHE A 33 -9.87 3.63 4.32
CA PHE A 33 -9.35 4.84 4.97
C PHE A 33 -10.10 5.23 6.24
N TYR A 34 -10.96 4.35 6.77
CA TYR A 34 -11.74 4.66 7.97
C TYR A 34 -10.85 5.03 9.17
N PHE A 35 -9.64 4.45 9.21
CA PHE A 35 -8.61 4.72 10.22
C PHE A 35 -8.20 6.21 10.34
N ILE A 36 -8.46 7.04 9.32
CA ILE A 36 -8.09 8.48 9.33
C ILE A 36 -8.99 9.27 10.28
N LEU A 37 -10.27 8.91 10.35
CA LEU A 37 -11.28 9.63 11.14
C LEU A 37 -11.59 8.93 12.47
N SER A 38 -11.46 7.61 12.49
CA SER A 38 -11.71 6.77 13.65
C SER A 38 -10.50 5.87 13.87
N PRO A 39 -9.95 5.76 15.09
CA PRO A 39 -8.85 4.85 15.31
C PRO A 39 -9.23 3.40 14.96
N PRO A 40 -8.30 2.60 14.40
CA PRO A 40 -8.54 1.19 14.14
C PRO A 40 -8.96 0.46 15.42
N GLU A 41 -9.79 -0.59 15.28
CA GLU A 41 -10.14 -1.44 16.42
C GLU A 41 -8.87 -2.03 17.06
N PRO A 42 -8.81 -2.22 18.38
CA PRO A 42 -7.59 -2.61 19.10
C PRO A 42 -6.91 -3.88 18.56
N ASP A 43 -7.70 -4.81 18.03
CA ASP A 43 -7.24 -6.10 17.50
C ASP A 43 -7.22 -6.14 15.97
N SER A 44 -7.40 -5.00 15.29
CA SER A 44 -7.27 -4.93 13.83
C SER A 44 -5.83 -5.19 13.41
N VAL A 45 -5.68 -5.85 12.25
CA VAL A 45 -4.39 -6.31 11.76
C VAL A 45 -4.06 -5.68 10.42
N ILE A 46 -2.78 -5.54 10.11
CA ILE A 46 -2.34 -5.15 8.77
C ILE A 46 -2.47 -6.37 7.87
N SER A 47 -3.26 -6.26 6.81
CA SER A 47 -3.47 -7.37 5.89
C SER A 47 -2.22 -7.69 5.10
N ARG A 48 -1.68 -8.90 5.29
CA ARG A 48 -0.49 -9.37 4.55
C ARG A 48 -0.77 -9.52 3.05
N LEU A 49 -1.99 -9.88 2.68
CA LEU A 49 -2.38 -10.02 1.29
C LEU A 49 -2.46 -8.66 0.61
N LEU A 50 -3.16 -7.69 1.21
CA LEU A 50 -3.34 -6.36 0.62
C LEU A 50 -2.01 -5.60 0.53
N ILE A 51 -1.16 -5.65 1.56
CA ILE A 51 0.17 -5.03 1.50
C ILE A 51 1.03 -5.65 0.39
N THR A 52 0.91 -6.96 0.15
CA THR A 52 1.64 -7.63 -0.94
C THR A 52 1.14 -7.14 -2.30
N ILE A 53 -0.17 -7.06 -2.49
CA ILE A 53 -0.78 -6.54 -3.73
C ILE A 53 -0.31 -5.10 -3.96
N GLU A 54 -0.40 -4.24 -2.94
CA GLU A 54 0.00 -2.84 -3.03
C GLU A 54 1.47 -2.68 -3.43
N LEU A 55 2.39 -3.34 -2.71
CA LEU A 55 3.83 -3.25 -2.98
C LEU A 55 4.17 -3.77 -4.39
N VAL A 56 3.55 -4.88 -4.82
CA VAL A 56 3.76 -5.44 -6.15
C VAL A 56 3.22 -4.49 -7.23
N THR A 57 2.03 -3.93 -7.05
CA THR A 57 1.45 -2.96 -7.99
C THR A 57 2.30 -1.70 -8.10
N ILE A 58 2.78 -1.14 -7.00
CA ILE A 58 3.65 0.04 -7.01
C ILE A 58 4.99 -0.28 -7.70
N ALA A 59 5.59 -1.43 -7.39
CA ALA A 59 6.84 -1.86 -8.02
C ALA A 59 6.66 -2.05 -9.53
N MET A 60 5.58 -2.70 -9.97
CA MET A 60 5.25 -2.86 -11.39
C MET A 60 5.02 -1.51 -12.08
N ALA A 61 4.25 -0.61 -11.47
CA ALA A 61 4.02 0.72 -12.00
C ALA A 61 5.33 1.50 -12.15
N GLY A 62 6.19 1.48 -11.12
CA GLY A 62 7.53 2.09 -11.15
C GLY A 62 8.40 1.51 -12.26
N PHE A 63 8.39 0.19 -12.44
CA PHE A 63 9.10 -0.48 -13.53
C PHE A 63 8.62 -0.02 -14.90
N TYR A 64 7.31 -0.06 -15.17
CA TYR A 64 6.75 0.36 -16.46
C TYR A 64 6.98 1.85 -16.74
N LEU A 65 6.82 2.72 -15.73
CA LEU A 65 7.11 4.14 -15.86
C LEU A 65 8.59 4.38 -16.13
N SER A 66 9.49 3.62 -15.49
CA SER A 66 10.93 3.76 -15.71
C SER A 66 11.31 3.41 -17.14
N TRP A 67 10.65 2.40 -17.71
CA TRP A 67 10.81 2.01 -19.11
C TRP A 67 10.26 3.07 -20.06
N LEU A 68 9.06 3.58 -19.80
CA LEU A 68 8.41 4.61 -20.62
C LEU A 68 9.23 5.91 -20.70
N PHE A 69 9.80 6.33 -19.57
CA PHE A 69 10.59 7.56 -19.47
C PHE A 69 12.11 7.34 -19.61
N ARG A 70 12.55 6.15 -20.04
CA ARG A 70 13.98 5.92 -20.28
C ARG A 70 14.44 6.83 -21.42
N LYS A 71 15.55 7.53 -21.22
CA LYS A 71 16.25 8.18 -22.34
C LYS A 71 16.87 7.08 -23.22
N LYS A 72 16.90 7.31 -24.54
CA LYS A 72 17.62 6.43 -25.48
C LYS A 72 19.10 6.41 -25.16
#